data_AF-A0A645A3Z6-F1
#
_entry.id   AF-A0A645A3Z6-F1
#
_cell.length_a   1.000
_cell.length_b   1.000
_cell.length_c   1.000
_cell.angle_alpha   90.00
_cell.angle_beta   90.00
_cell.angle_gamma   90.00
#
_symmetry.space_group_name_H-M   'P 1'
#
loop_
_entity.id
_entity.type
_entity.pdbx_description
1 polymer ?
#
loop_
_entity_poly.entity_id
_entity_poly.type
_entity_poly.pdbx_seq_one_letter_code
_entity_poly.pdbx_strand_id
1 'polypeptide(L)'
;MFAMMGIMACLSLPKDPKQKILGINNRVFLAVLFTTLAVIVECFLNYSGLLTWEYPWWSLKCPYLIWLIGYLPFFTMAFVVHDMKKMKNKFIALGVIFGVDIIALVVFGLMGWM
;
A
#
# COMPACT_ATOMS: atom_id res chain seq x y z
N MET A 1 4.20 -6.24 -8.50
CA MET A 1 3.30 -5.09 -8.68
C MET A 1 3.58 -3.96 -7.69
N PHE A 2 3.63 -4.26 -6.39
CA PHE A 2 3.70 -3.29 -5.31
C PHE A 2 4.83 -2.24 -5.41
N ALA A 3 6.08 -2.67 -5.58
CA ALA A 3 7.22 -1.74 -5.64
C ALA A 3 7.12 -0.77 -6.83
N MET A 4 6.85 -1.29 -8.03
CA MET A 4 6.72 -0.47 -9.24
C MET A 4 5.52 0.49 -9.15
N MET A 5 4.37 0.03 -8.68
CA MET A 5 3.20 0.88 -8.51
C MET A 5 3.40 1.95 -7.43
N GLY A 6 4.07 1.62 -6.32
CA GLY A 6 4.41 2.60 -5.30
C GLY A 6 5.32 3.71 -5.84
N ILE A 7 6.34 3.36 -6.62
CA ILE A 7 7.22 4.34 -7.28
C ILE A 7 6.40 5.21 -8.25
N MET A 8 5.59 4.61 -9.12
CA MET A 8 4.74 5.35 -10.05
C MET A 8 3.76 6.28 -9.33
N ALA A 9 3.16 5.82 -8.22
CA ALA A 9 2.24 6.62 -7.43
C ALA A 9 2.94 7.86 -6.84
N CYS A 10 4.14 7.71 -6.28
CA CYS A 10 4.94 8.83 -5.79
C CYS A 10 5.36 9.79 -6.90
N LEU A 11 5.75 9.29 -8.08
CA LEU A 11 6.13 10.12 -9.22
C LEU A 11 4.95 10.90 -9.82
N SER A 12 3.73 10.37 -9.69
CA SER A 12 2.51 11.03 -10.15
C SER A 12 2.02 12.17 -9.24
N LEU A 13 2.60 12.32 -8.05
CA LEU A 13 2.18 13.31 -7.08
C LEU A 13 2.43 14.73 -7.60
N PRO A 14 1.43 15.62 -7.56
CA PRO A 14 1.65 17.03 -7.84
C PRO A 14 2.66 17.64 -6.87
N LYS A 15 3.49 18.57 -7.39
CA LYS A 15 4.52 19.27 -6.61
C LYS A 15 3.95 20.00 -5.41
N ASP A 16 2.74 20.56 -5.54
CA ASP A 16 2.04 21.19 -4.42
C ASP A 16 1.15 20.16 -3.68
N PRO A 17 1.46 19.80 -2.41
CA PRO A 17 0.67 18.86 -1.62
C PRO A 17 -0.70 19.42 -1.17
N LYS A 18 -0.93 20.74 -1.31
CA LYS A 18 -2.22 21.37 -0.96
C LYS A 18 -3.17 21.48 -2.15
N GLN A 19 -2.70 21.18 -3.36
CA GLN A 19 -3.53 21.19 -4.54
C GLN A 19 -4.70 20.21 -4.37
N LYS A 20 -5.88 20.64 -4.83
CA LYS A 20 -7.09 19.81 -4.82
C LYS A 20 -7.33 19.22 -6.20
N ILE A 21 -7.75 17.97 -6.24
CA ILE A 21 -8.24 17.28 -7.43
C ILE A 21 -9.72 16.99 -7.18
N LEU A 22 -10.60 17.51 -8.03
CA LEU A 22 -12.06 17.38 -7.88
C LEU A 22 -12.57 17.82 -6.49
N GLY A 23 -11.95 18.85 -5.90
CA GLY A 23 -12.33 19.38 -4.57
C GLY A 23 -11.74 18.63 -3.36
N ILE A 24 -11.08 17.49 -3.58
CA ILE A 24 -10.45 16.66 -2.54
C ILE A 24 -8.93 16.92 -2.54
N ASN A 25 -8.26 16.79 -1.39
CA ASN A 25 -6.79 16.87 -1.33
C ASN A 25 -6.15 15.83 -2.27
N ASN A 26 -5.14 16.24 -3.05
CA ASN A 26 -4.52 15.37 -4.05
C ASN A 26 -3.93 14.06 -3.48
N ARG A 27 -3.40 14.06 -2.26
CA ARG A 27 -2.81 12.86 -1.63
C ARG A 27 -3.89 11.83 -1.32
N VAL A 28 -5.02 12.29 -0.78
CA VAL A 28 -6.16 11.44 -0.48
C VAL A 28 -6.77 10.90 -1.77
N PHE A 29 -7.00 11.77 -2.76
CA PHE A 29 -7.56 11.37 -4.04
C PHE A 29 -6.68 10.33 -4.75
N LEU A 30 -5.38 10.57 -4.86
CA LEU A 30 -4.45 9.65 -5.50
C LEU A 30 -4.28 8.37 -4.69
N ALA A 31 -4.31 8.42 -3.36
CA ALA A 31 -4.18 7.21 -2.54
C ALA A 31 -5.37 6.28 -2.79
N VAL A 32 -6.60 6.83 -2.79
CA VAL A 32 -7.83 6.10 -3.13
C VAL A 32 -7.78 5.56 -4.56
N LEU A 33 -7.32 6.36 -5.53
CA LEU A 33 -7.22 5.95 -6.93
C LEU A 33 -6.25 4.78 -7.11
N PHE A 34 -5.01 4.90 -6.64
CA PHE A 34 -4.00 3.85 -6.78
C PHE A 34 -4.36 2.59 -5.98
N THR A 35 -4.95 2.75 -4.79
CA THR A 35 -5.50 1.62 -4.02
C THR A 35 -6.55 0.86 -4.84
N THR A 36 -7.49 1.59 -5.46
CA THR A 36 -8.55 0.97 -6.25
C THR A 36 -7.99 0.27 -7.49
N LEU A 37 -7.05 0.89 -8.21
CA LEU A 37 -6.40 0.26 -9.35
C LEU A 37 -5.63 -1.00 -8.95
N ALA A 38 -4.94 -0.99 -7.81
CA ALA A 38 -4.20 -2.14 -7.32
C ALA A 38 -5.12 -3.31 -6.99
N VAL A 39 -6.21 -3.06 -6.28
CA VAL A 39 -7.20 -4.09 -5.93
C VAL A 39 -7.87 -4.65 -7.18
N ILE A 40 -8.15 -3.82 -8.19
CA ILE A 40 -8.69 -4.32 -9.48
C ILE A 40 -7.72 -5.29 -10.13
N VAL A 41 -6.43 -4.95 -10.17
CA VAL A 41 -5.41 -5.86 -10.73
C VAL A 41 -5.31 -7.14 -9.91
N GLU A 42 -5.36 -7.09 -8.58
CA GLU A 42 -5.38 -8.30 -7.76
C GLU A 42 -6.62 -9.17 -7.99
N CYS A 43 -7.80 -8.56 -8.08
CA CYS A 43 -9.02 -9.29 -8.41
C CYS A 43 -8.89 -10.01 -9.76
N PHE A 44 -8.27 -9.36 -10.76
CA PHE A 44 -8.01 -9.98 -12.05
C PHE A 44 -6.98 -11.12 -11.96
N LEU A 45 -5.92 -10.95 -11.17
CA LEU A 45 -4.94 -12.01 -10.92
C LEU A 45 -5.57 -13.19 -10.17
N ASN A 46 -6.49 -12.92 -9.24
CA ASN A 46 -7.20 -13.95 -8.51
C ASN A 46 -8.17 -14.72 -9.42
N TYR A 47 -8.91 -14.00 -10.25
CA TYR A 47 -9.79 -14.60 -11.25
C TYR A 47 -9.04 -15.45 -12.29
N SER A 48 -7.83 -15.03 -12.70
CA SER A 48 -7.00 -15.79 -13.64
C SER A 48 -6.23 -16.95 -13.00
N GLY A 49 -6.40 -17.19 -11.69
CA GLY A 49 -5.71 -18.27 -10.97
C GLY A 49 -4.22 -18.02 -10.73
N LEU A 50 -3.72 -16.80 -11.00
CA LEU A 50 -2.34 -16.41 -10.77
C LEU A 50 -2.06 -15.94 -9.34
N LEU A 51 -3.12 -15.63 -8.58
CA LEU A 51 -3.06 -15.20 -7.20
C LEU A 51 -4.14 -15.94 -6.40
N THR A 52 -3.78 -16.66 -5.35
CA THR A 52 -4.76 -17.39 -4.53
C THR A 52 -5.08 -16.65 -3.25
N TRP A 53 -6.31 -16.80 -2.79
CA TRP A 53 -6.86 -16.16 -1.60
C TRP A 53 -7.64 -17.22 -0.83
N GLU A 54 -7.03 -17.71 0.25
CA GLU A 54 -7.51 -18.88 1.00
C GLU A 54 -8.60 -18.52 2.03
N TYR A 55 -8.66 -17.27 2.47
CA TYR A 55 -9.54 -16.85 3.55
C TYR A 55 -10.85 -16.24 3.03
N PRO A 56 -12.04 -16.63 3.56
CA PRO A 56 -13.32 -16.08 3.11
C PRO A 56 -13.42 -14.55 3.21
N TRP A 57 -12.81 -13.96 4.24
CA TRP A 57 -12.74 -12.52 4.48
C TRP A 57 -11.64 -11.81 3.66
N TRP A 58 -10.75 -12.55 3.03
CA TRP A 58 -9.70 -12.04 2.16
C TRP A 58 -9.84 -12.71 0.80
N SER A 59 -10.95 -12.42 0.10
CA SER A 59 -11.34 -13.10 -1.13
C SER A 59 -11.98 -12.14 -2.14
N LEU A 60 -12.21 -12.61 -3.38
CA LEU A 60 -12.91 -11.85 -4.43
C LEU A 60 -14.31 -11.39 -4.01
N LYS A 61 -14.95 -12.10 -3.07
CA LYS A 61 -16.28 -11.74 -2.55
C LYS A 61 -16.21 -10.62 -1.51
N CYS A 62 -15.04 -10.43 -0.89
CA CYS A 62 -14.79 -9.46 0.16
C CYS A 62 -13.53 -8.62 -0.11
N PRO A 63 -13.44 -7.89 -1.25
CA PRO A 63 -12.23 -7.14 -1.62
C PRO A 63 -12.01 -5.89 -0.76
N TYR A 64 -12.98 -5.51 0.06
CA TYR A 64 -12.93 -4.30 0.89
C TYR A 64 -11.85 -4.36 1.97
N LEU A 65 -11.56 -5.54 2.54
CA LEU A 65 -10.47 -5.70 3.51
C LEU A 65 -9.10 -5.55 2.84
N ILE A 66 -8.93 -6.11 1.65
CA ILE A 66 -7.73 -5.94 0.83
C ILE A 66 -7.56 -4.45 0.46
N TRP A 67 -8.65 -3.76 0.14
CA TRP A 67 -8.61 -2.33 -0.15
C TRP A 67 -8.22 -1.49 1.08
N LEU A 68 -8.89 -1.70 2.22
CA LEU A 68 -8.74 -0.89 3.44
C LEU A 68 -7.45 -1.17 4.21
N ILE A 69 -7.04 -2.43 4.30
CA ILE A 69 -5.90 -2.85 5.12
C ILE A 69 -4.72 -3.23 4.22
N GLY A 70 -4.99 -3.91 3.10
CA GLY A 70 -3.95 -4.39 2.20
C GLY A 70 -3.30 -3.32 1.32
N TYR A 71 -3.97 -2.20 1.03
CA TYR A 71 -3.45 -1.20 0.08
C TYR A 71 -3.51 0.25 0.54
N LEU A 72 -4.66 0.72 1.05
CA LEU A 72 -4.83 2.13 1.38
C LEU A 72 -3.77 2.66 2.36
N PRO A 73 -3.40 1.94 3.44
CA PRO A 73 -2.40 2.41 4.39
C PRO A 73 -1.02 2.49 3.75
N PHE A 74 -0.68 1.55 2.85
CA PHE A 74 0.61 1.50 2.18
C PHE A 74 0.81 2.67 1.21
N PHE A 75 -0.18 2.97 0.36
CA PHE A 75 -0.12 4.14 -0.51
C PHE A 75 -0.10 5.44 0.28
N THR A 76 -0.91 5.53 1.34
CA THR A 76 -0.93 6.70 2.23
C THR A 76 0.44 6.90 2.88
N MET A 77 1.03 5.84 3.44
CA MET A 77 2.35 5.93 4.05
C MET A 77 3.45 6.26 3.06
N ALA A 78 3.39 5.74 1.82
CA ALA A 78 4.31 6.11 0.77
C ALA A 78 4.29 7.63 0.52
N PHE A 79 3.10 8.24 0.47
CA PHE A 79 2.95 9.68 0.27
C PHE A 79 3.38 10.50 1.48
N VAL A 80 3.06 10.04 2.69
CA VAL A 80 3.52 10.66 3.94
C VAL A 80 5.05 10.69 3.98
N VAL A 81 5.72 9.57 3.70
CA VAL A 81 7.19 9.47 3.66
C VAL A 81 7.79 10.31 2.54
N HIS A 82 7.14 10.34 1.37
CA HIS A 82 7.56 11.19 0.25
C HIS A 82 7.61 12.66 0.65
N ASP A 83 6.56 13.16 1.30
CA ASP A 83 6.39 14.57 1.67
C ASP A 83 7.17 14.98 2.94
N MET A 84 7.84 14.05 3.63
CA MET A 84 8.69 14.39 4.78
C MET A 84 9.86 15.29 4.35
N LYS A 85 10.01 16.42 5.03
CA LYS A 85 11.08 17.40 4.75
C LYS A 85 12.48 16.93 5.17
N LYS A 86 12.58 16.18 6.27
CA LYS A 86 13.86 15.75 6.85
C LYS A 86 14.19 14.33 6.41
N MET A 87 15.37 14.13 5.84
CA MET A 87 15.86 12.79 5.47
C MET A 87 15.90 11.84 6.67
N LYS A 88 16.28 12.34 7.86
CA LYS A 88 16.26 11.55 9.10
C LYS A 88 14.89 10.92 9.36
N ASN A 89 13.79 11.65 9.12
CA ASN A 89 12.45 11.13 9.36
C ASN A 89 12.07 10.05 8.33
N LYS A 90 12.52 10.20 7.07
CA LYS A 90 12.33 9.16 6.04
C LYS A 90 13.03 7.86 6.44
N PHE A 91 14.27 7.94 6.91
CA PHE A 91 15.02 6.77 7.39
C PHE A 91 14.38 6.14 8.62
N ILE A 92 13.89 6.94 9.57
CA ILE A 92 13.17 6.41 10.75
C ILE A 92 11.90 5.68 10.30
N ALA A 93 11.08 6.29 9.43
CA ALA A 93 9.85 5.66 8.95
C ALA A 93 10.12 4.34 8.22
N LEU A 94 11.10 4.32 7.31
CA LEU A 94 11.54 3.11 6.62
C LEU A 94 12.09 2.06 7.60
N GLY A 95 12.89 2.48 8.58
CA GLY A 95 13.44 1.60 9.61
C GLY A 95 12.37 0.98 10.50
N VAL A 96 11.31 1.72 10.82
CA VAL A 96 10.15 1.19 11.56
C VAL A 96 9.39 0.16 10.73
N ILE A 97 9.07 0.47 9.47
CA ILE A 97 8.36 -0.46 8.57
C ILE A 97 9.17 -1.75 8.41
N PHE A 98 10.46 -1.62 8.08
CA PHE A 98 11.35 -2.76 7.91
C PHE A 98 11.58 -3.53 9.21
N GLY A 99 11.62 -2.83 10.35
CA GLY A 99 11.74 -3.45 11.67
C GLY A 99 10.51 -4.31 12.01
N VAL A 100 9.30 -3.84 11.70
CA VAL A 100 8.07 -4.62 11.86
C VAL A 100 8.13 -5.89 10.99
N ASP A 101 8.57 -5.77 9.74
CA ASP A 101 8.69 -6.91 8.83
C ASP A 101 9.71 -7.95 9.35
N ILE A 102 10.88 -7.51 9.84
CA ILE A 102 11.87 -8.40 10.45
C ILE A 102 11.30 -9.11 11.68
N ILE A 103 10.63 -8.38 12.56
CA ILE A 103 10.04 -8.96 13.76
C ILE A 103 8.98 -10.00 13.39
N ALA A 104 8.10 -9.67 12.43
CA ALA A 104 7.09 -10.59 11.94
C ALA A 104 7.73 -11.85 11.34
N LEU A 105 8.77 -11.69 10.52
CA LEU A 105 9.52 -12.80 9.93
C LEU A 105 10.12 -13.71 11.00
N VAL A 106 10.76 -13.15 12.02
CA VAL A 106 11.32 -13.94 13.13
C VAL A 106 10.23 -14.68 13.90
N VAL A 107 9.15 -13.99 14.29
CA VAL A 107 8.05 -14.58 15.08
C VAL A 107 7.34 -15.70 14.30
N PHE A 108 6.90 -15.42 13.08
CA PHE A 108 6.20 -16.42 12.27
C PHE A 108 7.12 -17.56 11.80
N GLY A 109 8.40 -17.28 11.59
CA GLY A 109 9.40 -18.30 11.29
C GLY A 109 9.58 -19.28 12.45
N LEU A 110 9.65 -18.77 13.69
CA LEU A 110 9.72 -19.61 14.89
C LEU A 110 8.43 -20.41 15.13
N MET A 111 7.27 -19.91 14.67
CA MET A 111 5.99 -20.63 14.71
C MET A 111 5.85 -21.68 13.61
N GLY A 112 6.80 -21.80 12.67
CA GLY A 112 6.74 -22.74 11.55
C GLY A 112 5.73 -22.36 10.47
N TRP A 113 5.43 -21.06 10.33
CA TRP A 113 4.47 -20.54 9.35
C TRP A 113 5.12 -20.13 8.03
N MET A 114 6.44 -20.26 7.91
CA MET A 114 7.24 -20.10 6.70
C MET A 114 7.92 -21.41 6.35
#